data_AF-A0A7S0MFC6-F1
#
_entry.id   AF-A0A7S0MFC6-F1
#
_cell.length_a   1.000
_cell.length_b   1.000
_cell.length_c   1.000
_cell.angle_alpha   90.00
_cell.angle_beta   90.00
_cell.angle_gamma   90.00
#
_symmetry.space_group_name_H-M   'P 1'
#
loop_
_entity.id
_entity.type
_entity.pdbx_description
1 polymer ?
#
loop_
_entity_poly.entity_id
_entity_poly.type
_entity_poly.pdbx_seq_one_letter_code
_entity_poly.pdbx_strand_id
1 'polypeptide(L)'
;RRLVEDVAGGVAFLHALGIVHRDIKPANILLTAQGRGKISDMGLCKRLAADQSSFDTASAGTAGWRAPELLLGERCSRCVDVFALGCVCHYALTGGGHVFGPRVLRDANIVTARPDASALAHLPEAQSFVLELVQRQPHLRPTAAAALHHVMFWSEEQGLRFLIDCSDRVEKDEVTSIHVTAMEQHAAAVFSGRWDRGVDAGFIGTLVERRKYNYASLRDLLRAIRNKKNHYRELPPEVQALVGPVPTGYMRYFRQRFPRLLLELHAYVLEMGFASEDVFRPYYPPR
;
A
#
# COMPACT_ATOMS: atom_id res chain seq x y z
N ARG A 1 6.23 -7.38 -6.05
CA ARG A 1 6.44 -5.94 -5.74
C ARG A 1 7.17 -5.20 -6.86
N ARG A 2 8.43 -5.54 -7.20
CA ARG A 2 9.21 -4.83 -8.23
C ARG A 2 8.52 -4.64 -9.59
N LEU A 3 7.90 -5.69 -10.13
CA LEU A 3 7.14 -5.61 -11.39
C LEU A 3 5.99 -4.60 -11.31
N VAL A 4 5.25 -4.60 -10.20
CA VAL A 4 4.12 -3.69 -9.98
C VAL A 4 4.61 -2.23 -9.93
N GLU A 5 5.74 -1.99 -9.26
CA GLU A 5 6.39 -0.68 -9.17
C GLU A 5 6.89 -0.19 -10.54
N ASP A 6 7.51 -1.07 -11.34
CA ASP A 6 7.94 -0.77 -12.70
C ASP A 6 6.77 -0.34 -13.60
N VAL A 7 5.64 -1.07 -13.54
CA VAL A 7 4.46 -0.76 -14.35
C VAL A 7 3.79 0.54 -13.88
N ALA A 8 3.63 0.74 -12.57
CA ALA A 8 3.10 1.99 -12.02
C ALA A 8 3.99 3.20 -12.42
N GLY A 9 5.31 3.04 -12.34
CA GLY A 9 6.29 4.04 -12.78
C GLY A 9 6.19 4.35 -14.27
N GLY A 10 6.02 3.33 -15.10
CA GLY A 10 5.78 3.50 -16.53
C GLY A 10 4.50 4.28 -16.85
N VAL A 11 3.39 3.97 -16.16
CA VAL A 11 2.12 4.70 -16.32
C VAL A 11 2.28 6.16 -15.87
N ALA A 12 2.91 6.39 -14.72
CA ALA A 12 3.19 7.73 -14.23
C ALA A 12 4.03 8.55 -15.22
N PHE A 13 5.04 7.93 -15.83
CA PHE A 13 5.87 8.56 -16.85
C PHE A 13 5.06 8.96 -18.10
N LEU A 14 4.20 8.07 -18.62
CA LEU A 14 3.32 8.41 -19.75
C LEU A 14 2.37 9.56 -19.40
N HIS A 15 1.79 9.53 -18.20
CA HIS A 15 0.86 10.55 -17.72
C HIS A 15 1.52 11.92 -17.60
N ALA A 16 2.77 11.98 -17.14
CA ALA A 16 3.59 13.19 -17.08
C ALA A 16 3.88 13.79 -18.47
N LEU A 17 3.96 12.95 -19.51
CA LEU A 17 4.07 13.38 -20.91
C LEU A 17 2.72 13.74 -21.54
N GLY A 18 1.63 13.72 -20.78
CA GLY A 18 0.27 13.95 -21.30
C GLY A 18 -0.27 12.81 -22.15
N ILE A 19 0.30 11.60 -22.05
CA ILE A 19 -0.10 10.42 -22.82
C ILE A 19 -0.96 9.51 -21.96
N VAL A 20 -2.14 9.15 -22.46
CA VAL A 20 -3.01 8.10 -21.89
C VAL A 20 -2.86 6.84 -22.73
N HIS A 21 -2.56 5.70 -22.11
CA HIS A 21 -2.29 4.46 -22.84
C HIS A 21 -3.56 3.79 -23.37
N ARG A 22 -4.62 3.74 -22.55
CA ARG A 22 -5.96 3.19 -22.84
C ARG A 22 -6.03 1.68 -23.12
N ASP A 23 -4.93 0.93 -22.99
CA ASP A 23 -4.90 -0.53 -23.19
C ASP A 23 -3.85 -1.20 -22.30
N ILE A 24 -3.75 -0.73 -21.04
CA ILE A 24 -2.94 -1.38 -20.02
C ILE A 24 -3.55 -2.76 -19.71
N LYS A 25 -2.80 -3.81 -19.98
CA LYS A 25 -3.19 -5.21 -19.76
C LYS A 25 -1.93 -6.09 -19.72
N PRO A 26 -1.98 -7.32 -19.19
CA PRO A 26 -0.79 -8.17 -19.06
C PRO A 26 -0.05 -8.41 -20.38
N ALA A 27 -0.77 -8.58 -21.49
CA ALA A 27 -0.17 -8.79 -22.81
C ALA A 27 0.69 -7.61 -23.32
N ASN A 28 0.45 -6.40 -22.78
CA ASN A 28 1.17 -5.18 -23.15
C ASN A 28 2.27 -4.83 -22.13
N ILE A 29 2.49 -5.67 -21.12
CA ILE A 29 3.59 -5.54 -20.15
C ILE A 29 4.66 -6.57 -20.49
N LEU A 30 5.75 -6.10 -21.08
CA LEU A 30 6.90 -6.91 -21.43
C LEU A 30 7.84 -7.09 -20.23
N LEU A 31 8.46 -8.26 -20.14
CA LEU A 31 9.50 -8.54 -19.16
C LEU A 31 10.86 -8.54 -19.83
N THR A 32 11.81 -7.78 -19.28
CA THR A 32 13.22 -7.87 -19.71
C THR A 32 13.88 -9.12 -19.14
N ALA A 33 15.04 -9.50 -19.70
CA ALA A 33 15.85 -10.61 -19.17
C ALA A 33 16.27 -10.40 -17.70
N GLN A 34 16.30 -9.16 -17.23
CA GLN A 34 16.59 -8.79 -15.83
C GLN A 34 15.35 -8.75 -14.94
N GLY A 35 14.19 -9.23 -15.43
CA GLY A 35 12.94 -9.27 -14.68
C GLY A 35 12.30 -7.89 -14.45
N ARG A 36 12.57 -6.91 -15.33
CA ARG A 36 11.94 -5.58 -15.27
C ARG A 36 10.68 -5.53 -16.12
N GLY A 37 9.65 -4.86 -15.63
CA GLY A 37 8.43 -4.57 -16.39
C GLY A 37 8.62 -3.38 -17.33
N LYS A 38 8.13 -3.48 -18.57
CA LYS A 38 8.06 -2.38 -19.52
C LYS A 38 6.72 -2.34 -20.22
N ILE A 39 6.13 -1.16 -20.30
CA ILE A 39 4.88 -0.92 -21.03
C ILE A 39 5.19 -0.88 -22.54
N SER A 40 4.33 -1.49 -23.34
CA SER A 40 4.43 -1.59 -24.80
C SER A 40 3.07 -1.39 -25.46
N ASP A 41 3.03 -1.40 -26.79
CA ASP A 41 1.83 -1.22 -27.62
C ASP A 41 1.17 0.16 -27.45
N MET A 42 1.79 1.15 -28.09
CA MET A 42 1.32 2.53 -28.11
C MET A 42 0.22 2.77 -29.15
N GLY A 43 -0.28 1.74 -29.84
CA GLY A 43 -1.20 1.89 -30.98
C GLY A 43 -2.55 2.52 -30.60
N LEU A 44 -2.95 2.37 -29.34
CA LEU A 44 -4.16 2.97 -28.79
C LEU A 44 -3.89 4.19 -27.91
N CYS A 45 -2.66 4.68 -27.82
CA CYS A 45 -2.36 5.84 -26.99
C CYS A 45 -3.05 7.11 -27.49
N LYS A 46 -3.39 8.00 -26.57
CA LYS A 46 -3.92 9.34 -26.88
C LYS A 46 -3.10 10.38 -26.13
N ARG A 47 -2.52 11.34 -26.87
CA ARG A 47 -1.88 12.53 -26.29
C ARG A 47 -2.94 13.59 -26.03
N LEU A 48 -3.03 14.06 -24.79
CA LEU A 48 -3.89 15.17 -24.41
C LEU A 48 -3.20 16.49 -24.75
N ALA A 49 -3.96 17.48 -25.21
CA ALA A 49 -3.45 18.85 -25.33
C ALA A 49 -3.13 19.41 -23.93
N ALA A 50 -2.29 20.45 -23.85
CA ALA A 50 -1.81 20.99 -22.58
C ALA A 50 -2.96 21.50 -21.67
N ASP A 51 -4.05 21.96 -22.27
CA ASP A 51 -5.27 22.45 -21.62
C ASP A 51 -6.33 21.35 -21.38
N GLN A 52 -6.10 20.12 -21.84
CA GLN A 52 -7.05 19.02 -21.75
C GLN A 52 -6.67 18.03 -20.65
N SER A 53 -7.59 17.83 -19.70
CA SER A 53 -7.49 16.79 -18.67
C SER A 53 -8.30 15.53 -19.00
N SER A 54 -9.10 15.57 -20.07
CA SER A 54 -10.08 14.55 -20.41
C SER A 54 -10.23 14.38 -21.92
N PHE A 55 -10.90 13.32 -22.35
CA PHE A 55 -11.22 13.06 -23.74
C PHE A 55 -12.54 12.33 -23.93
N ASP A 56 -13.17 12.53 -25.10
CA ASP A 56 -14.36 11.81 -25.51
C ASP A 56 -14.04 10.38 -25.94
N THR A 57 -15.00 9.50 -25.70
CA THR A 57 -14.89 8.05 -25.83
C THR A 57 -14.67 7.62 -27.27
N ALA A 58 -13.53 6.99 -27.52
CA ALA A 58 -13.39 6.02 -28.60
C ALA A 58 -13.50 4.63 -27.97
N SER A 59 -14.19 3.70 -28.63
CA SER A 59 -14.28 2.29 -28.26
C SER A 59 -12.91 1.59 -28.38
N ALA A 60 -11.97 1.97 -27.52
CA ALA A 60 -10.61 1.48 -27.47
C ALA A 60 -10.37 0.65 -26.21
N GLY A 61 -9.38 -0.23 -26.29
CA GLY A 61 -8.94 -1.08 -25.19
C GLY A 61 -9.61 -2.46 -25.17
N THR A 62 -9.02 -3.35 -24.39
CA THR A 62 -9.41 -4.77 -24.33
C THR A 62 -10.49 -5.02 -23.28
N ALA A 63 -11.58 -5.72 -23.66
CA ALA A 63 -12.62 -6.16 -22.74
C ALA A 63 -12.02 -6.88 -21.51
N GLY A 64 -12.56 -6.58 -20.34
CA GLY A 64 -12.08 -7.05 -19.05
C GLY A 64 -11.03 -6.17 -18.38
N TRP A 65 -10.40 -5.25 -19.10
CA TRP A 65 -9.35 -4.36 -18.56
C TRP A 65 -9.73 -2.88 -18.63
N ARG A 66 -10.84 -2.56 -19.31
CA ARG A 66 -11.37 -1.21 -19.45
C ARG A 66 -11.99 -0.75 -18.13
N ALA A 67 -11.76 0.51 -17.80
CA ALA A 67 -12.41 1.17 -16.66
C ALA A 67 -13.94 1.30 -16.88
N PRO A 68 -14.74 1.40 -15.80
CA PRO A 68 -16.20 1.52 -15.89
C PRO A 68 -16.66 2.64 -16.83
N GLU A 69 -16.04 3.81 -16.75
CA GLU A 69 -16.37 4.98 -17.58
C GLU A 69 -16.14 4.73 -19.09
N LEU A 70 -15.16 3.89 -19.46
CA LEU A 70 -14.93 3.47 -20.85
C LEU A 70 -16.01 2.51 -21.33
N LEU A 71 -16.52 1.64 -20.45
CA LEU A 71 -17.60 0.71 -20.77
C LEU A 71 -18.95 1.42 -20.90
N LEU A 72 -19.15 2.48 -20.13
CA LEU A 72 -20.39 3.25 -20.07
C LEU A 72 -20.44 4.41 -21.08
N GLY A 73 -19.36 4.66 -21.82
CA GLY A 73 -19.31 5.76 -22.78
C GLY A 73 -19.16 7.14 -22.14
N GLU A 74 -18.73 7.21 -20.87
CA GLU A 74 -18.60 8.44 -20.08
C GLU A 74 -17.27 9.18 -20.39
N ARG A 75 -17.16 10.42 -19.91
CA ARG A 75 -15.96 11.25 -20.10
C ARG A 75 -14.75 10.60 -19.43
N CYS A 76 -13.69 10.37 -20.21
CA CYS A 76 -12.51 9.64 -19.76
C CYS A 76 -11.34 10.59 -19.46
N SER A 77 -10.42 10.16 -18.58
CA SER A 77 -9.16 10.86 -18.29
C SER A 77 -8.02 9.84 -18.08
N ARG A 78 -6.86 10.30 -17.64
CA ARG A 78 -5.71 9.45 -17.26
C ARG A 78 -6.08 8.33 -16.25
N CYS A 79 -7.14 8.52 -15.47
CA CYS A 79 -7.62 7.55 -14.47
C CYS A 79 -8.04 6.19 -15.06
N VAL A 80 -8.30 6.09 -16.37
CA VAL A 80 -8.62 4.82 -17.03
C VAL A 80 -7.42 3.86 -16.97
N ASP A 81 -6.19 4.39 -17.12
CA ASP A 81 -4.97 3.59 -17.02
C ASP A 81 -4.70 3.19 -15.56
N VAL A 82 -5.10 4.02 -14.60
CA VAL A 82 -4.95 3.74 -13.16
C VAL A 82 -5.84 2.55 -12.76
N PHE A 83 -7.08 2.51 -13.25
CA PHE A 83 -7.97 1.36 -13.04
C PHE A 83 -7.39 0.08 -13.65
N ALA A 84 -6.94 0.16 -14.90
CA ALA A 84 -6.35 -0.97 -15.61
C ALA A 84 -5.06 -1.44 -14.94
N LEU A 85 -4.24 -0.52 -14.42
CA LEU A 85 -3.07 -0.80 -13.59
C LEU A 85 -3.47 -1.61 -12.35
N GLY A 86 -4.51 -1.21 -11.61
CA GLY A 86 -5.01 -1.96 -10.45
C GLY A 86 -5.37 -3.42 -10.78
N CYS A 87 -6.04 -3.63 -11.92
CA CYS A 87 -6.35 -4.96 -12.43
C CYS A 87 -5.09 -5.78 -12.77
N VAL A 88 -4.10 -5.16 -13.42
CA VAL A 88 -2.80 -5.78 -13.76
C VAL A 88 -1.99 -6.11 -12.50
N CYS A 89 -2.01 -5.24 -11.50
CA CYS A 89 -1.37 -5.47 -10.21
C CYS A 89 -1.93 -6.72 -9.53
N HIS A 90 -3.26 -6.84 -9.46
CA HIS A 90 -3.90 -8.04 -8.93
C HIS A 90 -3.51 -9.29 -9.72
N TYR A 91 -3.52 -9.22 -11.04
CA TYR A 91 -3.11 -10.33 -11.92
C TYR A 91 -1.68 -10.80 -11.64
N ALA A 92 -0.73 -9.87 -11.55
CA ALA A 92 0.65 -10.18 -11.27
C ALA A 92 0.87 -10.77 -9.86
N LEU A 93 0.15 -10.25 -8.85
CA LEU A 93 0.31 -10.67 -7.46
C LEU A 93 -0.37 -12.01 -7.14
N THR A 94 -1.41 -12.37 -7.89
CA THR A 94 -2.17 -13.62 -7.70
C THR A 94 -1.78 -14.72 -8.68
N GLY A 95 -0.80 -14.48 -9.55
CA GLY A 95 -0.37 -15.47 -10.54
C GLY A 95 -1.41 -15.76 -11.64
N GLY A 96 -2.28 -14.80 -11.95
CA GLY A 96 -3.23 -14.91 -13.07
C GLY A 96 -4.69 -14.58 -12.74
N GLY A 97 -5.01 -14.40 -11.46
CA GLY A 97 -6.36 -14.03 -11.02
C GLY A 97 -6.74 -12.59 -11.39
N HIS A 98 -8.01 -12.30 -11.58
CA HIS A 98 -8.49 -10.95 -11.87
C HIS A 98 -9.38 -10.45 -10.74
N VAL A 99 -9.19 -9.21 -10.30
CA VAL A 99 -9.93 -8.62 -9.17
C VAL A 99 -11.45 -8.57 -9.43
N PHE A 100 -11.87 -8.57 -10.70
CA PHE A 100 -13.29 -8.66 -11.10
C PHE A 100 -13.71 -10.06 -11.57
N GLY A 101 -12.98 -11.11 -11.18
CA GLY A 101 -13.36 -12.51 -11.42
C GLY A 101 -13.18 -13.02 -12.86
N PRO A 102 -13.91 -14.09 -13.23
CA PRO A 102 -13.71 -14.81 -14.48
C PRO A 102 -14.03 -13.95 -15.70
N ARG A 103 -13.35 -14.23 -16.82
CA ARG A 103 -13.39 -13.40 -18.05
C ARG A 103 -14.82 -13.11 -18.55
N VAL A 104 -15.72 -14.09 -18.47
CA VAL A 104 -17.10 -13.97 -18.97
C VAL A 104 -17.93 -12.95 -18.18
N LEU A 105 -17.71 -12.83 -16.87
CA LEU A 105 -18.48 -11.95 -15.98
C LEU A 105 -17.78 -10.61 -15.71
N ARG A 106 -16.56 -10.44 -16.23
CA ARG A 106 -15.64 -9.40 -15.80
C ARG A 106 -16.14 -7.99 -16.06
N ASP A 107 -16.60 -7.70 -17.28
CA ASP A 107 -17.13 -6.37 -17.63
C ASP A 107 -18.39 -6.04 -16.81
N ALA A 108 -19.25 -7.04 -16.54
CA ALA A 108 -20.42 -6.86 -15.68
C ALA A 108 -20.02 -6.55 -14.22
N ASN A 109 -19.02 -7.25 -13.69
CA ASN A 109 -18.48 -7.00 -12.34
C ASN A 109 -17.78 -5.64 -12.22
N ILE A 110 -17.10 -5.19 -13.28
CA ILE A 110 -16.51 -3.85 -13.37
C ILE A 110 -17.61 -2.80 -13.30
N VAL A 111 -18.64 -2.91 -14.15
CA VAL A 111 -19.76 -1.94 -14.20
C VAL A 111 -20.58 -1.96 -12.90
N THR A 112 -20.72 -3.10 -12.23
CA THR A 112 -21.43 -3.21 -10.94
C THR A 112 -20.55 -2.94 -9.73
N ALA A 113 -19.28 -2.59 -9.93
CA ALA A 113 -18.31 -2.26 -8.88
C ALA A 113 -18.15 -3.34 -7.80
N ARG A 114 -17.93 -4.59 -8.24
CA ARG A 114 -17.72 -5.76 -7.37
C ARG A 114 -16.29 -6.29 -7.45
N PRO A 115 -15.27 -5.55 -6.97
CA PRO A 115 -13.91 -6.09 -6.87
C PRO A 115 -13.83 -7.10 -5.71
N ASP A 116 -13.11 -8.19 -5.94
CA ASP A 116 -12.72 -9.18 -4.95
C ASP A 116 -11.19 -9.32 -4.95
N ALA A 117 -10.55 -8.76 -3.92
CA ALA A 117 -9.12 -8.86 -3.68
C ALA A 117 -8.79 -9.80 -2.51
N SER A 118 -9.70 -10.71 -2.13
CA SER A 118 -9.51 -11.66 -1.02
C SER A 118 -8.28 -12.55 -1.20
N ALA A 119 -7.90 -12.86 -2.44
CA ALA A 119 -6.66 -13.56 -2.77
C ALA A 119 -5.40 -12.84 -2.25
N LEU A 120 -5.47 -11.53 -1.99
CA LEU A 120 -4.40 -10.71 -1.43
C LEU A 120 -4.52 -10.47 0.08
N ALA A 121 -5.43 -11.14 0.79
CA ALA A 121 -5.64 -10.91 2.23
C ALA A 121 -4.37 -11.13 3.08
N HIS A 122 -3.46 -11.99 2.63
CA HIS A 122 -2.16 -12.23 3.26
C HIS A 122 -1.12 -11.13 2.99
N LEU A 123 -1.41 -10.18 2.08
CA LEU A 123 -0.61 -9.02 1.70
C LEU A 123 -1.47 -7.75 1.79
N PRO A 124 -1.84 -7.30 2.99
CA PRO A 124 -2.84 -6.25 3.16
C PRO A 124 -2.43 -4.94 2.49
N GLU A 125 -1.14 -4.57 2.51
CA GLU A 125 -0.61 -3.41 1.77
C GLU A 125 -0.89 -3.51 0.26
N ALA A 126 -0.74 -4.69 -0.32
CA ALA A 126 -1.01 -4.91 -1.75
C ALA A 126 -2.51 -4.95 -2.05
N GLN A 127 -3.30 -5.51 -1.13
CA GLN A 127 -4.75 -5.52 -1.22
C GLN A 127 -5.32 -4.09 -1.20
N SER A 128 -4.88 -3.24 -0.25
CA SER A 128 -5.25 -1.81 -0.17
C SER A 128 -4.92 -1.10 -1.47
N PHE A 129 -3.67 -1.27 -1.95
CA PHE A 129 -3.21 -0.65 -3.19
C PHE A 129 -4.11 -1.00 -4.38
N VAL A 130 -4.41 -2.28 -4.60
CA VAL A 130 -5.28 -2.71 -5.70
C VAL A 130 -6.67 -2.09 -5.58
N LEU A 131 -7.27 -2.12 -4.39
CA LEU A 131 -8.62 -1.62 -4.15
C LEU A 131 -8.73 -0.10 -4.32
N GLU A 132 -7.69 0.66 -3.98
CA GLU A 132 -7.62 2.11 -4.23
C GLU A 132 -7.55 2.44 -5.73
N LEU A 133 -6.85 1.63 -6.53
CA LEU A 133 -6.72 1.85 -7.97
C LEU A 133 -7.99 1.50 -8.75
N VAL A 134 -8.76 0.50 -8.31
CA VAL A 134 -9.94 0.00 -9.02
C VAL A 134 -11.27 0.59 -8.54
N GLN A 135 -11.23 1.75 -7.88
CA GLN A 135 -12.44 2.47 -7.47
C GLN A 135 -13.37 2.72 -8.65
N ARG A 136 -14.67 2.51 -8.46
CA ARG A 136 -15.67 2.75 -9.51
C ARG A 136 -15.61 4.20 -9.99
N GLN A 137 -15.63 5.13 -9.05
CA GLN A 137 -15.61 6.56 -9.34
C GLN A 137 -14.19 7.01 -9.71
N PRO A 138 -13.99 7.59 -10.91
CA PRO A 138 -12.68 8.01 -11.40
C PRO A 138 -11.89 8.92 -10.46
N HIS A 139 -12.56 9.85 -9.79
CA HIS A 139 -11.94 10.87 -8.94
C HIS A 139 -11.50 10.34 -7.57
N LEU A 140 -11.95 9.15 -7.18
CA LEU A 140 -11.49 8.48 -5.96
C LEU A 140 -10.18 7.70 -6.18
N ARG A 141 -9.79 7.49 -7.44
CA ARG A 141 -8.52 6.83 -7.78
C ARG A 141 -7.37 7.83 -7.61
N PRO A 142 -6.22 7.42 -7.04
CA PRO A 142 -5.04 8.28 -7.02
C PRO A 142 -4.51 8.50 -8.45
N THR A 143 -3.70 9.53 -8.64
CA THR A 143 -2.89 9.63 -9.86
C THR A 143 -1.85 8.51 -9.88
N ALA A 144 -1.35 8.11 -11.05
CA ALA A 144 -0.29 7.09 -11.13
C ALA A 144 0.99 7.52 -10.37
N ALA A 145 1.29 8.82 -10.34
CA ALA A 145 2.38 9.36 -9.54
C ALA A 145 2.10 9.24 -8.03
N ALA A 146 0.91 9.63 -7.57
CA ALA A 146 0.52 9.49 -6.17
C ALA A 146 0.50 8.02 -5.72
N ALA A 147 0.09 7.11 -6.60
CA ALA A 147 0.07 5.67 -6.35
C ALA A 147 1.47 5.11 -6.00
N LEU A 148 2.56 5.67 -6.55
CA LEU A 148 3.93 5.24 -6.22
C LEU A 148 4.35 5.56 -4.78
N HIS A 149 3.63 6.45 -4.09
CA HIS A 149 3.89 6.80 -2.70
C HIS A 149 3.12 5.94 -1.69
N HIS A 150 2.25 5.04 -2.18
CA HIS A 150 1.48 4.13 -1.34
C HIS A 150 2.39 3.22 -0.48
N VAL A 151 1.93 2.88 0.73
CA VAL A 151 2.65 2.09 1.76
C VAL A 151 3.26 0.80 1.22
N MET A 152 2.57 0.15 0.25
CA MET A 152 3.06 -1.04 -0.46
C MET A 152 4.47 -0.90 -1.04
N PHE A 153 4.89 0.32 -1.41
CA PHE A 153 6.19 0.62 -2.00
C PHE A 153 7.23 1.14 -0.99
N TRP A 154 6.91 1.22 0.30
CA TRP A 154 7.86 1.67 1.32
C TRP A 154 8.94 0.63 1.58
N SER A 155 10.20 1.07 1.63
CA SER A 155 11.31 0.21 2.02
C SER A 155 11.17 -0.25 3.47
N GLU A 156 11.92 -1.28 3.86
CA GLU A 156 11.96 -1.71 5.26
C GLU A 156 12.49 -0.60 6.19
N GLU A 157 13.42 0.21 5.70
CA GLU A 157 13.95 1.36 6.45
C GLU A 157 12.88 2.45 6.62
N GLN A 158 12.16 2.78 5.55
CA GLN A 158 11.08 3.78 5.60
C GLN A 158 9.95 3.30 6.52
N GLY A 159 9.56 2.03 6.44
CA GLY A 159 8.56 1.43 7.32
C GLY A 159 8.98 1.50 8.79
N LEU A 160 10.23 1.13 9.11
CA LEU A 160 10.73 1.20 10.49
C LEU A 160 10.78 2.63 11.02
N ARG A 161 11.22 3.58 10.19
CA ARG A 161 11.25 5.01 10.56
C ARG A 161 9.84 5.51 10.86
N PHE A 162 8.86 5.17 10.02
CA PHE A 162 7.46 5.53 10.24
C PHE A 162 6.91 4.98 11.57
N LEU A 163 7.19 3.71 11.90
CA LEU A 163 6.77 3.13 13.18
C LEU A 163 7.37 3.88 14.38
N ILE A 164 8.64 4.29 14.28
CA ILE A 164 9.33 5.06 15.32
C ILE A 164 8.71 6.45 15.44
N ASP A 165 8.47 7.15 14.33
CA ASP A 165 7.88 8.48 14.31
C ASP A 165 6.47 8.46 14.94
N CYS A 166 5.64 7.45 14.60
CA CYS A 166 4.35 7.21 15.25
C CYS A 166 4.49 6.97 16.76
N SER A 167 5.47 6.15 17.18
CA SER A 167 5.72 5.88 18.60
C SER A 167 6.11 7.14 19.36
N ASP A 168 7.01 7.95 18.80
CA ASP A 168 7.52 9.15 19.44
C ASP A 168 6.47 10.25 19.51
N ARG A 169 5.63 10.38 18.48
CA ARG A 169 4.57 11.38 18.40
C ARG A 169 3.55 11.30 19.54
N VAL A 170 3.28 10.10 20.06
CA VAL A 170 2.30 9.87 21.14
C VAL A 170 2.95 9.46 22.47
N GLU A 171 4.28 9.45 22.57
CA GLU A 171 4.96 8.91 23.77
C GLU A 171 4.65 9.73 25.03
N LYS A 172 4.47 11.05 24.91
CA LYS A 172 4.16 11.95 26.03
C LYS A 172 2.67 12.18 26.26
N ASP A 173 1.82 11.64 25.38
CA ASP A 173 0.38 11.84 25.49
C ASP A 173 -0.19 11.05 26.67
N GLU A 174 -1.18 11.65 27.34
CA GLU A 174 -1.95 10.97 28.38
C GLU A 174 -2.68 9.76 27.80
N VAL A 175 -2.89 8.71 28.61
CA VAL A 175 -3.58 7.49 28.17
C VAL A 175 -5.01 7.78 27.73
N THR A 176 -5.63 8.80 28.32
CA THR A 176 -6.99 9.28 28.01
C THR A 176 -7.04 10.29 26.86
N SER A 177 -5.91 10.60 26.21
CA SER A 177 -5.90 11.54 25.10
C SER A 177 -6.67 10.99 23.89
N ILE A 178 -7.23 11.90 23.08
CA ILE A 178 -7.89 11.52 21.83
C ILE A 178 -6.91 10.82 20.88
N HIS A 179 -5.64 11.23 20.85
CA HIS A 179 -4.63 10.62 19.98
C HIS A 179 -4.35 9.16 20.37
N VAL A 180 -4.23 8.87 21.66
CA VAL A 180 -3.99 7.50 22.15
C VAL A 180 -5.24 6.66 21.98
N THR A 181 -6.41 7.20 22.33
CA THR A 181 -7.69 6.51 22.16
C THR A 181 -7.95 6.12 20.70
N ALA A 182 -7.70 7.04 19.76
CA ALA A 182 -7.81 6.76 18.32
C ALA A 182 -6.79 5.70 17.87
N MET A 183 -5.54 5.74 18.33
CA MET A 183 -4.55 4.70 18.02
C MET A 183 -5.03 3.31 18.49
N GLU A 184 -5.60 3.22 19.69
CA GLU A 184 -6.07 1.93 20.21
C GLU A 184 -7.30 1.37 19.47
N GLN A 185 -8.07 2.19 18.75
CA GLN A 185 -9.15 1.70 17.88
C GLN A 185 -8.63 0.84 16.71
N HIS A 186 -7.38 1.04 16.30
CA HIS A 186 -6.74 0.22 15.28
C HIS A 186 -6.16 -1.10 15.80
N ALA A 187 -6.02 -1.28 17.13
CA ALA A 187 -5.33 -2.43 17.71
C ALA A 187 -5.91 -3.78 17.25
N ALA A 188 -7.24 -3.90 17.19
CA ALA A 188 -7.92 -5.13 16.82
C ALA A 188 -7.67 -5.56 15.35
N ALA A 189 -7.35 -4.61 14.47
CA ALA A 189 -6.96 -4.91 13.09
C ALA A 189 -5.48 -5.34 12.99
N VAL A 190 -4.65 -4.97 13.96
CA VAL A 190 -3.22 -5.32 13.99
C VAL A 190 -2.98 -6.67 14.67
N PHE A 191 -3.63 -6.93 15.80
CA PHE A 191 -3.46 -8.17 16.58
C PHE A 191 -4.73 -8.57 17.34
N SER A 192 -4.88 -9.87 17.61
CA SER A 192 -6.04 -10.41 18.33
C SER A 192 -5.85 -10.37 19.84
N GLY A 193 -6.28 -9.27 20.45
CA GLY A 193 -6.37 -9.10 21.92
C GLY A 193 -5.03 -8.82 22.60
N ARG A 194 -3.99 -9.61 22.32
CA ARG A 194 -2.65 -9.39 22.89
C ARG A 194 -1.54 -9.55 21.86
N TRP A 195 -0.67 -8.54 21.75
CA TRP A 195 0.42 -8.55 20.77
C TRP A 195 1.62 -9.43 21.15
N ASP A 196 1.82 -9.74 22.44
CA ASP A 196 2.93 -10.61 22.88
C ASP A 196 2.82 -12.04 22.34
N ARG A 197 1.61 -12.50 22.02
CA ARG A 197 1.38 -13.80 21.36
C ARG A 197 1.88 -13.83 19.91
N GLY A 198 2.00 -12.66 19.28
CA GLY A 198 2.50 -12.51 17.92
C GLY A 198 4.02 -12.33 17.86
N VAL A 199 4.73 -12.34 19.00
CA VAL A 199 6.16 -12.06 19.09
C VAL A 199 6.84 -13.20 19.84
N ASP A 200 8.07 -13.53 19.44
CA ASP A 200 8.78 -14.65 20.03
C ASP A 200 9.11 -14.43 21.51
N ALA A 201 9.00 -15.52 22.30
CA ALA A 201 9.22 -15.51 23.73
C ALA A 201 10.60 -14.97 24.13
N GLY A 202 11.65 -15.25 23.32
CA GLY A 202 12.99 -14.71 23.54
C GLY A 202 13.02 -13.18 23.49
N PHE A 203 12.32 -12.57 22.53
CA PHE A 203 12.21 -11.11 22.45
C PHE A 203 11.37 -10.55 23.62
N ILE A 204 10.25 -11.19 23.95
CA ILE A 204 9.39 -10.81 25.09
C ILE A 204 10.16 -10.84 26.41
N GLY A 205 11.00 -11.86 26.62
CA GLY A 205 11.86 -11.97 27.81
C GLY A 205 12.73 -10.74 28.02
N THR A 206 13.23 -10.13 26.94
CA THR A 206 14.04 -8.91 27.03
C THR A 206 13.26 -7.66 27.45
N LEU A 207 11.93 -7.64 27.32
CA LEU A 207 11.09 -6.47 27.63
C LEU A 207 10.82 -6.35 29.14
N VAL A 208 10.69 -7.48 29.83
CA VAL A 208 10.22 -7.57 31.22
C VAL A 208 11.19 -6.93 32.22
N GLU A 209 12.48 -6.88 31.90
CA GLU A 209 13.53 -6.43 32.83
C GLU A 209 13.47 -4.93 33.15
N ARG A 210 12.99 -4.10 32.23
CA ARG A 210 13.13 -2.63 32.34
C ARG A 210 11.83 -1.86 32.48
N ARG A 211 10.69 -2.41 32.01
CA ARG A 211 9.39 -1.69 32.03
C ARG A 211 8.22 -2.67 31.89
N LYS A 212 7.09 -2.35 32.53
CA LYS A 212 5.82 -3.04 32.27
C LYS A 212 5.21 -2.54 30.97
N TYR A 213 4.84 -3.47 30.10
CA TYR A 213 4.12 -3.19 28.85
C TYR A 213 2.69 -3.72 28.96
N ASN A 214 1.72 -2.95 28.50
CA ASN A 214 0.36 -3.43 28.28
C ASN A 214 0.29 -4.17 26.94
N TYR A 215 0.20 -5.48 26.99
CA TYR A 215 0.14 -6.32 25.78
C TYR A 215 -1.15 -6.17 24.96
N ALA A 216 -2.17 -5.49 25.49
CA ALA A 216 -3.38 -5.15 24.75
C ALA A 216 -3.30 -3.79 24.03
N SER A 217 -2.22 -3.02 24.22
CA SER A 217 -2.08 -1.67 23.68
C SER A 217 -1.18 -1.62 22.44
N LEU A 218 -1.69 -1.01 21.37
CA LEU A 218 -0.94 -0.73 20.14
C LEU A 218 0.17 0.31 20.39
N ARG A 219 -0.08 1.31 21.24
CA ARG A 219 0.96 2.26 21.68
C ARG A 219 2.11 1.53 22.37
N ASP A 220 1.83 0.57 23.23
CA ASP A 220 2.87 -0.20 23.94
C ASP A 220 3.64 -1.15 23.00
N LEU A 221 2.98 -1.71 21.97
CA LEU A 221 3.66 -2.44 20.89
C LEU A 221 4.68 -1.53 20.18
N LEU A 222 4.26 -0.34 19.75
CA LEU A 222 5.16 0.61 19.08
C LEU A 222 6.31 1.04 19.98
N ARG A 223 6.02 1.30 21.26
CA ARG A 223 7.04 1.62 22.25
C ARG A 223 8.05 0.50 22.41
N ALA A 224 7.61 -0.77 22.42
CA ALA A 224 8.48 -1.92 22.49
C ALA A 224 9.39 -2.02 21.25
N ILE A 225 8.83 -1.84 20.05
CA ILE A 225 9.57 -1.83 18.77
C ILE A 225 10.64 -0.74 18.80
N ARG A 226 10.27 0.50 19.15
CA ARG A 226 11.18 1.64 19.22
C ARG A 226 12.30 1.41 20.24
N ASN A 227 11.94 1.04 21.48
CA ASN A 227 12.91 0.86 22.55
C ASN A 227 13.94 -0.22 22.20
N LYS A 228 13.49 -1.35 21.62
CA LYS A 228 14.37 -2.46 21.27
C LYS A 228 15.21 -2.18 20.03
N LYS A 229 14.75 -1.33 19.11
CA LYS A 229 15.60 -0.78 18.05
C LYS A 229 16.71 0.09 18.64
N ASN A 230 16.41 0.97 19.60
CA ASN A 230 17.40 1.89 20.18
C ASN A 230 18.47 1.14 21.01
N HIS A 231 18.08 0.06 21.67
CA HIS A 231 18.97 -0.81 22.44
C HIS A 231 19.33 -2.11 21.71
N TYR A 232 19.30 -2.12 20.37
CA TYR A 232 19.50 -3.34 19.58
C TYR A 232 20.83 -4.04 19.90
N ARG A 233 21.90 -3.26 20.08
CA ARG A 233 23.25 -3.78 20.40
C ARG A 233 23.35 -4.41 21.79
N GLU A 234 22.42 -4.11 22.69
CA GLU A 234 22.34 -4.68 24.03
C GLU A 234 21.54 -6.00 24.05
N LEU A 235 20.90 -6.38 22.94
CA LEU A 235 20.13 -7.62 22.87
C LEU A 235 21.05 -8.84 22.89
N PRO A 236 20.63 -9.94 23.51
CA PRO A 236 21.35 -11.21 23.41
C PRO A 236 21.54 -11.63 21.93
N PRO A 237 22.67 -12.25 21.55
CA PRO A 237 22.96 -12.64 20.16
C PRO A 237 21.86 -13.50 19.52
N GLU A 238 21.25 -14.39 20.29
CA GLU A 238 20.14 -15.23 19.86
C GLU A 238 18.88 -14.42 19.52
N VAL A 239 18.63 -13.32 20.24
CA VAL A 239 17.52 -12.41 19.94
C VAL A 239 17.87 -11.54 18.74
N GLN A 240 19.11 -11.08 18.59
CA GLN A 240 19.55 -10.34 17.39
C GLN A 240 19.40 -11.18 16.12
N ALA A 241 19.78 -12.46 16.18
CA ALA A 241 19.60 -13.41 15.08
C ALA A 241 18.11 -13.63 14.75
N LEU A 242 17.26 -13.68 15.77
CA LEU A 242 15.82 -13.86 15.65
C LEU A 242 15.11 -12.68 14.98
N VAL A 243 15.38 -11.45 15.45
CA VAL A 243 14.75 -10.24 14.88
C VAL A 243 15.45 -9.75 13.61
N GLY A 244 16.68 -10.20 13.35
CA GLY A 244 17.48 -9.81 12.20
C GLY A 244 18.12 -8.42 12.33
N PRO A 245 19.00 -8.04 11.37
CA PRO A 245 19.75 -6.79 11.41
C PRO A 245 18.85 -5.56 11.25
N VAL A 246 19.19 -4.48 11.95
CA VAL A 246 18.53 -3.17 11.79
C VAL A 246 19.13 -2.43 10.57
N PRO A 247 18.31 -1.76 9.73
CA PRO A 247 16.84 -1.65 9.82
C PRO A 247 16.09 -2.81 9.16
N THR A 248 16.67 -3.44 8.15
CA THR A 248 15.93 -4.27 7.18
C THR A 248 15.35 -5.56 7.76
N GLY A 249 16.17 -6.36 8.44
CA GLY A 249 15.72 -7.62 9.06
C GLY A 249 14.72 -7.35 10.18
N TYR A 250 15.03 -6.35 11.00
CA TYR A 250 14.19 -5.93 12.13
C TYR A 250 12.77 -5.52 11.68
N MET A 251 12.65 -4.68 10.66
CA MET A 251 11.33 -4.32 10.13
C MET A 251 10.59 -5.51 9.53
N ARG A 252 11.30 -6.37 8.77
CA ARG A 252 10.70 -7.57 8.18
C ARG A 252 10.13 -8.50 9.25
N TYR A 253 10.81 -8.66 10.38
CA TYR A 253 10.33 -9.45 11.52
C TYR A 253 8.96 -8.97 12.03
N PHE A 254 8.78 -7.64 12.21
CA PHE A 254 7.50 -7.08 12.66
C PHE A 254 6.44 -7.04 11.57
N ARG A 255 6.79 -6.76 10.31
CA ARG A 255 5.84 -6.79 9.19
C ARG A 255 5.26 -8.19 8.99
N GLN A 256 6.03 -9.24 9.21
CA GLN A 256 5.54 -10.62 9.13
C GLN A 256 4.56 -10.98 10.27
N ARG A 257 4.83 -10.49 11.48
CA ARG A 257 4.03 -10.80 12.69
C ARG A 257 2.78 -9.95 12.80
N PHE A 258 2.84 -8.72 12.30
CA PHE A 258 1.74 -7.77 12.30
C PHE A 258 1.53 -7.20 10.88
N PRO A 259 0.98 -8.00 9.94
CA PRO A 259 0.89 -7.62 8.53
C PRO A 259 0.13 -6.31 8.26
N ARG A 260 -0.83 -5.96 9.12
CA ARG A 260 -1.64 -4.74 9.00
C ARG A 260 -1.04 -3.51 9.71
N LEU A 261 0.02 -3.67 10.51
CA LEU A 261 0.55 -2.62 11.38
C LEU A 261 0.82 -1.30 10.65
N LEU A 262 1.50 -1.35 9.50
CA LEU A 262 1.82 -0.14 8.74
C LEU A 262 0.59 0.53 8.13
N LEU A 263 -0.35 -0.26 7.59
CA LEU A 263 -1.57 0.30 6.99
C LEU A 263 -2.45 0.97 8.04
N GLU A 264 -2.65 0.32 9.19
CA GLU A 264 -3.46 0.87 10.26
C GLU A 264 -2.85 2.15 10.83
N LEU A 265 -1.53 2.19 11.03
CA LEU A 265 -0.87 3.40 11.48
C LEU A 265 -0.84 4.49 10.41
N HIS A 266 -0.78 4.11 9.13
CA HIS A 266 -0.88 5.06 8.04
C HIS A 266 -2.28 5.71 7.98
N ALA A 267 -3.34 4.94 8.22
CA ALA A 267 -4.71 5.46 8.35
C ALA A 267 -4.86 6.35 9.58
N TYR A 268 -4.38 5.88 10.74
CA TYR A 268 -4.37 6.65 12.00
C TYR A 268 -3.75 8.05 11.84
N VAL A 269 -2.58 8.16 11.20
CA VAL A 269 -1.90 9.45 10.99
C VAL A 269 -2.71 10.39 10.08
N LEU A 270 -3.45 9.86 9.10
CA LEU A 270 -4.37 10.64 8.28
C LEU A 270 -5.59 11.10 9.09
N GLU A 271 -6.21 10.20 9.84
CA GLU A 271 -7.40 10.47 10.66
C GLU A 271 -7.15 11.54 11.71
N MET A 272 -5.96 11.54 12.33
CA MET A 272 -5.57 12.54 13.33
C MET A 272 -5.05 13.85 12.73
N GLY A 273 -4.95 13.97 11.40
CA GLY A 273 -4.41 15.16 10.73
C GLY A 273 -2.89 15.34 10.88
N PHE A 274 -2.19 14.32 11.40
CA PHE A 274 -0.75 14.35 11.62
C PHE A 274 0.07 14.32 10.33
N ALA A 275 -0.53 13.91 9.21
CA ALA A 275 0.11 13.93 7.89
C ALA A 275 0.68 15.31 7.47
N SER A 276 0.16 16.40 8.06
CA SER A 276 0.65 17.77 7.81
C SER A 276 1.89 18.17 8.61
N GLU A 277 2.21 17.42 9.68
CA GLU A 277 3.36 17.65 10.55
C GLU A 277 4.68 17.31 9.83
N ASP A 278 5.75 18.06 10.12
CA ASP A 278 7.03 17.94 9.42
C ASP A 278 7.63 16.53 9.45
N VAL A 279 7.45 15.81 10.56
CA VAL A 279 7.94 14.44 10.72
C VAL A 279 7.23 13.46 9.77
N PHE A 280 5.96 13.72 9.44
CA PHE A 280 5.16 12.81 8.61
C PHE A 280 5.11 13.18 7.12
N ARG A 281 5.44 14.42 6.74
CA ARG A 281 5.45 14.86 5.33
C ARG A 281 6.15 13.91 4.34
N PRO A 282 7.30 13.27 4.68
CA PRO A 282 7.93 12.33 3.77
C PRO A 282 7.09 11.08 3.42
N TYR A 283 6.09 10.75 4.23
CA TYR A 283 5.19 9.61 4.03
C TYR A 283 3.90 9.99 3.31
N TYR A 284 3.52 11.27 3.31
CA TYR A 284 2.29 11.80 2.73
C TYR A 284 2.59 12.96 1.78
N PRO A 285 3.16 12.69 0.60
CA PRO A 285 3.41 13.74 -0.37
C PRO A 285 2.08 14.37 -0.82
N PRO A 286 2.09 15.68 -1.14
CA PRO A 286 0.90 16.37 -1.62
C PRO A 286 0.36 15.67 -2.88
N ARG A 287 -0.97 15.51 -2.92
CA ARG A 287 -1.71 14.88 -4.02
C ARG A 287 -1.80 15.77 -5.24
#